data_AF-A0A3D2XXL0-F1
#
_entry.id   AF-A0A3D2XXL0-F1
#
_cell.length_a   1.000
_cell.length_b   1.000
_cell.length_c   1.000
_cell.angle_alpha   90.00
_cell.angle_beta   90.00
_cell.angle_gamma   90.00
#
_symmetry.space_group_name_H-M   'P 1'
#
loop_
_entity.id
_entity.type
_entity.pdbx_description
1 polymer ?
#
loop_
_entity_poly.entity_id
_entity_poly.type
_entity_poly.pdbx_seq_one_letter_code
_entity_poly.pdbx_strand_id
1 'polypeptide(L)' 'MSANFVHLRVHSDFSMMDGLNKVKPILAKVEELGMPAVA' A
#
# COMPACT_ATOMS: atom_id res chain seq x y z
N MET A 1 -9.25 -17.44 -8.30
CA MET A 1 -9.59 -16.70 -7.07
C MET A 1 -8.38 -15.88 -6.70
N SER A 2 -8.40 -14.55 -6.88
CA SER A 2 -7.38 -13.71 -6.25
C SER A 2 -7.48 -13.93 -4.75
N ALA A 3 -6.34 -14.09 -4.08
CA ALA A 3 -6.34 -14.29 -2.64
C ALA A 3 -7.00 -13.08 -1.97
N ASN A 4 -7.91 -13.32 -1.02
CA ASN A 4 -8.51 -12.30 -0.16
C ASN A 4 -7.45 -11.77 0.82
N PHE A 5 -6.46 -11.05 0.30
CA PHE A 5 -5.32 -10.56 1.06
C PHE A 5 -5.29 -9.03 1.01
N VAL A 6 -5.09 -8.42 2.19
CA VAL A 6 -5.02 -6.98 2.37
C VAL A 6 -3.83 -6.67 3.26
N HIS A 7 -3.02 -5.67 2.86
CA HIS A 7 -1.93 -5.18 3.69
C HIS A 7 -2.51 -4.24 4.76
N LEU A 8 -2.36 -4.63 6.03
CA LEU A 8 -2.79 -3.82 7.18
C LEU A 8 -1.64 -3.04 7.84
N ARG A 9 -0.45 -3.10 7.24
CA ARG A 9 0.73 -2.38 7.70
C ARG A 9 1.61 -2.00 6.52
N VAL A 10 1.49 -0.75 6.08
CA VAL A 10 2.35 -0.15 5.06
C VAL A 10 2.97 1.12 5.62
N HIS A 11 4.26 1.34 5.37
CA HIS A 11 4.95 2.56 5.76
C HIS A 11 5.07 3.48 4.54
N SER A 12 4.50 4.68 4.64
CA SER A 12 4.72 5.77 3.67
C SER A 12 5.95 6.58 4.03
N ASP A 13 6.36 7.51 3.17
CA ASP A 13 7.44 8.47 3.40
C ASP A 13 7.30 9.32 4.68
N PHE A 14 6.11 9.36 5.31
CA PHE A 14 5.94 9.92 6.65
C PHE A 14 6.64 9.12 7.75
N SER A 15 6.92 7.83 7.53
CA SER A 15 7.74 7.01 8.42
C SER A 15 9.20 7.32 8.14
N MET A 16 9.70 8.45 8.66
CA MET A 16 10.98 9.04 8.27
C MET A 16 12.21 8.10 8.36
N MET A 17 12.15 7.05 9.18
CA MET A 17 13.26 6.10 9.32
C MET A 17 13.27 4.99 8.26
N ASP A 18 12.12 4.57 7.76
CA ASP A 18 11.99 3.33 6.96
C ASP A 18 10.98 3.38 5.81
N GLY A 19 10.13 4.40 5.77
CA GLY A 19 9.15 4.61 4.72
C GLY A 19 9.75 5.35 3.53
N LEU A 20 9.59 4.78 2.33
CA LEU A 20 10.21 5.30 1.12
C LEU A 20 9.21 5.98 0.17
N ASN A 21 8.07 5.33 -0.07
CA ASN A 21 7.13 5.76 -1.09
C ASN A 21 6.13 6.79 -0.55
N LYS A 22 5.83 7.80 -1.37
CA LYS A 22 4.72 8.73 -1.11
C LYS A 22 3.38 8.00 -1.18
N VAL A 23 2.37 8.57 -0.52
CA VAL A 23 1.01 8.00 -0.46
C VAL A 23 0.41 7.74 -1.85
N LYS A 24 0.53 8.69 -2.79
CA LYS A 24 -0.06 8.54 -4.15
C LYS A 24 0.48 7.32 -4.93
N PRO A 25 1.80 7.10 -5.03
CA PRO A 25 2.36 5.87 -5.59
C PRO A 25 1.87 4.58 -4.93
N ILE A 26 1.72 4.56 -3.60
CA ILE A 26 1.20 3.38 -2.87
C ILE A 26 -0.22 3.06 -3.33
N LEU A 27 -1.10 4.06 -3.38
CA LEU A 27 -2.49 3.88 -3.81
C LEU A 27 -2.60 3.43 -5.28
N ALA A 28 -1.80 4.01 -6.17
CA ALA A 28 -1.76 3.60 -7.58
C ALA A 28 -1.38 2.11 -7.73
N LYS A 29 -0.45 1.61 -6.90
CA LYS A 29 -0.06 0.20 -6.93
C LYS A 29 -1.14 -0.73 -6.36
N VAL A 30 -1.83 -0.29 -5.30
CA VAL A 30 -2.98 -1.03 -4.72
C VAL A 30 -4.08 -1.20 -5.76
N GLU A 31 -4.38 -0.14 -6.53
CA GLU A 31 -5.33 -0.19 -7.64
C GLU A 31 -4.88 -1.13 -8.77
N GLU A 32 -3.62 -1.04 -9.20
CA GLU A 32 -3.05 -1.92 -10.23
C GLU A 32 -3.12 -3.41 -9.84
N LEU A 33 -2.96 -3.71 -8.55
CA LEU A 33 -3.05 -5.07 -7.99
C LEU A 33 -4.50 -5.53 -7.76
N GLY A 34 -5.51 -4.68 -8.01
CA GLY A 34 -6.92 -5.01 -7.78
C GLY A 34 -7.24 -5.27 -6.30
N MET A 35 -6.47 -4.66 -5.39
CA MET A 35 -6.67 -4.83 -3.96
C MET A 35 -7.81 -3.93 -3.47
N PRO A 36 -8.76 -4.44 -2.66
CA PRO A 36 -9.92 -3.66 -2.25
C PRO A 36 -9.63 -2.63 -1.14
N ALA A 37 -8.51 -2.76 -0.42
CA ALA A 37 -8.15 -1.91 0.71
C ALA A 37 -6.63 -1.95 1.01
N VAL A 38 -6.16 -0.99 1.81
CA VAL A 38 -4.80 -0.90 2.39
C VAL A 38 -4.86 -0.06 3.67
N ALA A 39 -3.98 -0.34 4.64
CA ALA A 39 -3.76 0.50 5.84
C ALA A 39 -2.34 1.05 5.92
#